data_AF-A0A522A8C1-F1
#
_entry.id   AF-A0A522A8C1-F1
#
_cell.length_a   1.000
_cell.length_b   1.000
_cell.length_c   1.000
_cell.angle_alpha   90.00
_cell.angle_beta   90.00
_cell.angle_gamma   90.00
#
_symmetry.space_group_name_H-M   'P 1'
#
loop_
_entity.id
_entity.type
_entity.pdbx_description
1 polymer ?
#
loop_
_entity_poly.entity_id
_entity_poly.type
_entity_poly.pdbx_seq_one_letter_code
_entity_poly.pdbx_strand_id
1 'polypeptide(L)'
;MSTAEENTKIVKKAAAALLSGDFEGFFADFAEDVEIHEPASLPYGGIYKGLAEAKRCTLAVFSSFENASVQVVEHIASNDSVILHAILSGVGRKTGKPFSVPVMEKYQFENGKIKMLQPFYFDTAYLREVIG
;
A
#
# COMPACT_ATOMS: atom_id res chain seq x y z
N MET A 1 -18.63 -8.94 -15.49
CA MET A 1 -17.45 -9.38 -14.71
C MET A 1 -17.93 -9.68 -13.32
N SER A 2 -17.26 -10.55 -12.57
CA SER A 2 -17.58 -10.71 -11.15
C SER A 2 -17.10 -9.47 -10.37
N THR A 3 -17.70 -9.20 -9.20
CA THR A 3 -17.24 -8.13 -8.31
C THR A 3 -15.75 -8.29 -7.96
N ALA A 4 -15.28 -9.53 -7.81
CA ALA A 4 -13.86 -9.82 -7.59
C ALA A 4 -12.96 -9.38 -8.76
N GLU A 5 -13.38 -9.59 -10.01
CA GLU A 5 -12.64 -9.15 -11.21
C GLU A 5 -12.60 -7.61 -11.31
N GLU A 6 -13.71 -6.95 -11.01
CA GLU A 6 -13.83 -5.48 -11.01
C GLU A 6 -12.93 -4.85 -9.94
N ASN A 7 -13.01 -5.35 -8.70
CA ASN A 7 -12.16 -4.91 -7.60
C ASN A 7 -10.67 -5.15 -7.90
N THR A 8 -10.33 -6.29 -8.51
CA THR A 8 -8.95 -6.58 -8.92
C THR A 8 -8.45 -5.57 -9.95
N LYS A 9 -9.29 -5.12 -10.89
CA LYS A 9 -8.92 -4.07 -11.86
C LYS A 9 -8.66 -2.74 -11.17
N ILE A 10 -9.46 -2.40 -10.16
CA ILE A 10 -9.27 -1.18 -9.35
C ILE A 10 -7.91 -1.24 -8.64
N VAL A 11 -7.59 -2.33 -7.96
CA VAL A 11 -6.29 -2.48 -7.27
C VAL A 11 -5.12 -2.40 -8.25
N LYS A 12 -5.20 -3.06 -9.41
CA LYS A 12 -4.15 -2.99 -10.44
C LYS A 12 -3.93 -1.56 -10.95
N LYS A 13 -5.01 -0.82 -11.18
CA LYS A 13 -4.94 0.60 -11.59
C LYS A 13 -4.30 1.45 -10.50
N ALA A 14 -4.70 1.28 -9.25
CA ALA A 14 -4.13 2.00 -8.12
C ALA A 14 -2.62 1.71 -7.98
N ALA A 15 -2.22 0.44 -7.98
CA ALA A 15 -0.81 0.04 -7.89
C ALA A 15 0.03 0.62 -9.04
N ALA A 16 -0.48 0.61 -10.27
CA ALA A 16 0.20 1.20 -11.41
C ALA A 16 0.37 2.73 -11.28
N ALA A 17 -0.68 3.43 -10.84
CA ALA A 17 -0.63 4.87 -10.62
C ALA A 17 0.41 5.23 -9.55
N LEU A 18 0.43 4.49 -8.44
CA LEU A 18 1.39 4.69 -7.36
C LEU A 18 2.84 4.50 -7.82
N LEU A 19 3.10 3.46 -8.63
CA LEU A 19 4.43 3.19 -9.19
C LEU A 19 4.90 4.25 -10.20
N SER A 20 3.97 4.91 -10.90
CA SER A 20 4.30 6.02 -11.81
C SER A 20 4.34 7.38 -11.11
N GLY A 21 4.17 7.45 -9.79
CA GLY A 21 4.11 8.70 -9.03
C GLY A 21 2.81 9.49 -9.21
N ASP A 22 1.76 8.86 -9.77
CA ASP A 22 0.42 9.43 -9.89
C ASP A 22 -0.37 9.21 -8.60
N PHE A 23 -0.12 10.09 -7.63
CA PHE A 23 -0.79 10.05 -6.33
C PHE A 23 -2.29 10.29 -6.44
N GLU A 24 -2.75 11.15 -7.36
CA GLU A 24 -4.19 11.39 -7.53
C GLU A 24 -4.88 10.16 -8.11
N GLY A 25 -4.26 9.51 -9.10
CA GLY A 25 -4.73 8.26 -9.69
C GLY A 25 -4.77 7.10 -8.69
N PHE A 26 -3.82 7.02 -7.76
CA PHE A 26 -3.83 6.00 -6.69
C PHE A 26 -5.10 6.11 -5.83
N PHE A 27 -5.50 7.33 -5.47
CA PHE A 27 -6.64 7.59 -4.59
C PHE A 27 -7.99 7.72 -5.31
N ALA A 28 -8.02 7.67 -6.65
CA ALA A 28 -9.23 7.94 -7.45
C ALA A 28 -10.42 7.00 -7.10
N ASP A 29 -10.12 5.78 -6.66
CA ASP A 29 -11.10 4.75 -6.36
C ASP A 29 -11.22 4.44 -4.85
N PHE A 30 -10.65 5.30 -4.00
CA PHE A 30 -10.79 5.23 -2.55
C PHE A 30 -12.07 5.92 -2.07
N ALA A 31 -12.67 5.42 -1.00
CA ALA A 31 -13.78 6.08 -0.31
C ALA A 31 -13.30 7.35 0.41
N GLU A 32 -14.16 8.35 0.59
CA GLU A 32 -13.81 9.59 1.29
C GLU A 32 -13.40 9.34 2.74
N ASP A 33 -14.00 8.33 3.36
CA ASP A 33 -13.80 7.88 4.73
C ASP A 33 -12.99 6.57 4.81
N VAL A 34 -12.08 6.37 3.83
CA VAL A 34 -11.12 5.26 3.79
C VAL A 34 -10.22 5.21 5.02
N GLU A 35 -9.82 4.01 5.45
CA GLU A 35 -8.79 3.82 6.47
C GLU A 35 -7.50 3.20 5.89
N ILE A 36 -6.33 3.72 6.27
CA ILE A 36 -5.04 3.04 6.05
C ILE A 36 -4.49 2.56 7.39
N HIS A 37 -4.13 1.28 7.46
CA HIS A 37 -3.65 0.62 8.67
C HIS A 37 -2.18 0.22 8.49
N GLU A 38 -1.28 1.02 9.02
CA GLU A 38 0.16 0.73 9.02
C GLU A 38 0.59 0.08 10.35
N PRO A 39 1.53 -0.88 10.33
CA PRO A 39 1.97 -1.53 11.55
C PRO A 39 2.67 -0.53 12.49
N ALA A 40 2.27 -0.53 13.76
CA ALA A 40 2.80 0.37 14.79
C ALA A 40 4.32 0.28 15.01
N SER A 41 4.97 -0.79 14.54
CA SER A 41 6.41 -0.97 14.62
C SER A 41 7.21 -0.10 13.67
N LEU A 42 6.59 0.49 12.63
CA LEU A 42 7.27 1.33 11.65
C LEU A 42 7.12 2.83 11.98
N PRO A 43 8.02 3.71 11.49
CA PRO A 43 7.97 5.15 11.80
C PRO A 43 6.69 5.88 11.37
N TYR A 44 5.97 5.30 10.42
CA TYR A 44 4.67 5.78 9.93
C TYR A 44 3.49 4.92 10.46
N GLY A 45 3.71 4.09 11.46
CA GLY A 45 2.70 3.19 12.02
C GLY A 45 1.48 3.93 12.59
N GLY A 46 0.29 3.34 12.43
CA GLY A 46 -0.95 3.91 12.91
C GLY A 46 -2.16 3.62 12.03
N ILE A 47 -3.32 4.11 12.47
CA ILE A 47 -4.57 4.05 11.71
C ILE A 47 -4.91 5.47 11.25
N TYR A 48 -4.99 5.65 9.93
CA TYR A 48 -5.23 6.94 9.27
C TYR A 48 -6.62 6.92 8.67
N LYS A 49 -7.49 7.83 9.12
CA LYS A 49 -8.92 7.82 8.77
C LYS A 49 -9.30 9.01 7.89
N GLY A 50 -9.99 8.71 6.80
CA GLY A 50 -10.37 9.68 5.79
C GLY A 50 -9.27 9.94 4.77
N LEU A 51 -9.69 10.40 3.58
CA LEU A 51 -8.81 10.55 2.42
C LEU A 51 -7.62 11.50 2.66
N ALA A 52 -7.81 12.53 3.50
CA ALA A 52 -6.73 13.46 3.86
C ALA A 52 -5.62 12.77 4.66
N GLU A 53 -5.99 12.00 5.70
CA GLU A 53 -5.02 11.26 6.52
C GLU A 53 -4.39 10.10 5.75
N ALA A 54 -5.15 9.45 4.87
CA ALA A 54 -4.65 8.42 3.97
C ALA A 54 -3.54 8.97 3.06
N LYS A 55 -3.75 10.15 2.45
CA LYS A 55 -2.71 10.85 1.66
C LYS A 55 -1.48 11.17 2.50
N ARG A 56 -1.66 11.66 3.72
CA ARG A 56 -0.55 11.95 4.66
C ARG A 56 0.25 10.69 5.00
N CYS A 57 -0.44 9.57 5.24
CA CYS A 57 0.19 8.27 5.49
C CYS A 57 1.04 7.83 4.30
N THR A 58 0.45 7.80 3.09
CA THR A 58 1.18 7.36 1.89
C THR A 58 2.39 8.24 1.61
N LEU A 59 2.28 9.57 1.78
CA LEU A 59 3.44 10.46 1.69
C LEU A 59 4.54 10.11 2.71
N ALA A 60 4.17 9.78 3.96
CA ALA A 60 5.13 9.36 4.98
C ALA A 60 5.85 8.05 4.61
N VAL A 61 5.12 7.07 4.08
CA VAL A 61 5.69 5.80 3.57
C VAL A 61 6.70 6.09 2.46
N PHE A 62 6.31 6.84 1.42
CA PHE A 62 7.19 7.15 0.28
C PHE A 62 8.38 8.01 0.67
N SER A 63 8.24 8.88 1.66
CA SER A 63 9.37 9.67 2.17
C SER A 63 10.43 8.81 2.89
N SER A 64 10.06 7.61 3.34
CA SER A 64 10.97 6.71 4.08
C SER A 64 11.95 5.97 3.16
N PHE A 65 11.65 5.89 1.86
CA PHE A 65 12.41 5.10 0.90
C PHE A 65 12.86 5.92 -0.32
N GLU A 66 13.94 5.49 -0.95
CA GLU A 66 14.43 5.92 -2.24
C GLU A 66 14.35 4.77 -3.23
N ASN A 67 14.05 5.09 -4.50
CA ASN A 67 13.95 4.10 -5.59
C ASN A 67 13.07 2.89 -5.22
N ALA A 68 11.97 3.15 -4.51
CA ALA A 68 11.04 2.11 -4.11
C ALA A 68 10.41 1.46 -5.36
N SER A 69 10.38 0.13 -5.39
CA SER A 69 9.81 -0.66 -6.47
C SER A 69 8.97 -1.79 -5.89
N VAL A 70 7.83 -2.05 -6.54
CA VAL A 70 6.91 -3.13 -6.17
C VAL A 70 6.82 -4.11 -7.34
N GLN A 71 7.33 -5.32 -7.13
CA GLN A 71 7.15 -6.42 -8.06
C GLN A 71 5.95 -7.24 -7.63
N VAL A 72 4.83 -7.09 -8.35
CA VAL A 72 3.62 -7.87 -8.06
C VAL A 72 3.82 -9.33 -8.46
N VAL A 73 3.56 -10.23 -7.52
CA VAL A 73 3.56 -11.68 -7.71
C VAL A 73 2.19 -12.14 -8.17
N GLU A 74 1.15 -11.78 -7.42
CA GLU A 74 -0.23 -12.18 -7.70
C GLU A 74 -1.25 -11.25 -7.05
N HIS A 75 -2.50 -11.36 -7.51
CA HIS A 75 -3.67 -10.80 -6.84
C HIS A 75 -4.59 -11.95 -6.44
N ILE A 76 -4.96 -12.00 -5.18
CA ILE A 76 -5.88 -12.99 -4.63
C ILE A 76 -7.16 -12.24 -4.26
N ALA A 77 -8.25 -12.52 -4.96
CA ALA A 77 -9.48 -11.75 -4.84
C ALA A 77 -10.65 -12.59 -4.31
N SER A 78 -11.47 -11.96 -3.50
CA SER A 78 -12.81 -12.38 -3.14
C SER A 78 -13.82 -11.30 -3.55
N ASN A 79 -15.08 -11.43 -3.15
CA ASN A 79 -16.11 -10.47 -3.55
C ASN A 79 -15.89 -9.07 -2.96
N ASP A 80 -15.37 -8.97 -1.73
CA ASP A 80 -15.26 -7.71 -0.97
C ASP A 80 -13.81 -7.31 -0.67
N SER A 81 -12.84 -8.10 -1.10
CA SER A 81 -11.44 -7.84 -0.81
C SER A 81 -10.50 -8.37 -1.88
N VAL A 82 -9.36 -7.69 -2.01
CA VAL A 82 -8.26 -8.07 -2.88
C VAL A 82 -6.98 -8.02 -2.06
N ILE A 83 -6.19 -9.07 -2.12
CA ILE A 83 -4.85 -9.12 -1.57
C ILE A 83 -3.89 -9.00 -2.74
N LEU A 84 -3.03 -7.98 -2.69
CA LEU A 84 -1.86 -7.87 -3.56
C LEU A 84 -0.69 -8.52 -2.83
N HIS A 85 -0.07 -9.53 -3.44
CA HIS A 85 1.18 -10.13 -2.96
C HIS A 85 2.32 -9.65 -3.85
N ALA A 86 3.36 -9.06 -3.25
CA ALA A 86 4.47 -8.47 -3.96
C ALA A 86 5.80 -8.57 -3.21
N ILE A 87 6.88 -8.26 -3.92
CA ILE A 87 8.17 -7.95 -3.35
C ILE A 87 8.36 -6.43 -3.39
N LEU A 88 8.51 -5.81 -2.22
CA LEU A 88 8.89 -4.41 -2.07
C LEU A 88 10.40 -4.30 -1.96
N SER A 89 11.01 -3.45 -2.75
CA SER A 89 12.45 -3.18 -2.71
C SER A 89 12.73 -1.68 -2.78
N GLY A 90 13.92 -1.27 -2.36
CA GLY A 90 14.35 0.12 -2.40
C GLY A 90 15.56 0.37 -1.53
N VAL A 91 15.77 1.63 -1.16
CA VAL A 91 16.84 2.08 -0.26
C VAL A 91 16.22 2.88 0.89
N GLY A 92 16.59 2.59 2.13
CA GLY A 92 16.17 3.38 3.28
C GLY A 92 16.76 4.78 3.20
N ARG A 93 15.92 5.82 3.12
CA ARG A 93 16.37 7.19 2.81
C ARG A 93 17.40 7.73 3.81
N LYS A 94 17.21 7.46 5.10
CA LYS A 94 18.15 7.95 6.13
C LYS A 94 19.42 7.11 6.23
N THR A 95 19.31 5.81 6.03
CA THR A 95 20.42 4.88 6.33
C THR A 95 21.26 4.54 5.10
N GLY A 96 20.73 4.77 3.89
CA GLY A 96 21.33 4.32 2.63
C GLY A 96 21.34 2.80 2.44
N LYS A 97 20.69 2.03 3.32
CA LYS A 97 20.68 0.56 3.23
C LYS A 97 19.68 0.09 2.17
N PRO A 98 20.10 -0.76 1.21
CA PRO A 98 19.17 -1.39 0.30
C PRO A 98 18.33 -2.45 1.03
N PHE A 99 17.12 -2.70 0.54
CA PHE A 99 16.25 -3.75 1.04
C PHE A 99 15.42 -4.40 -0.06
N SER A 100 14.98 -5.63 0.21
CA SER A 100 13.99 -6.37 -0.57
C SER A 100 13.22 -7.29 0.38
N VAL A 101 11.92 -7.09 0.50
CA VAL A 101 11.07 -7.81 1.45
C VAL A 101 9.73 -8.19 0.82
N PRO A 102 9.18 -9.37 1.13
CA PRO A 102 7.80 -9.68 0.77
C PRO A 102 6.82 -8.75 1.51
N VAL A 103 5.78 -8.35 0.80
CA VAL A 103 4.66 -7.58 1.35
C VAL A 103 3.35 -8.14 0.80
N MET A 104 2.33 -8.18 1.65
CA MET A 104 0.95 -8.33 1.22
C MET A 104 0.18 -7.06 1.53
N GLU A 105 -0.65 -6.58 0.63
CA GLU A 105 -1.55 -5.46 0.88
C GLU A 105 -2.98 -5.94 0.76
N LYS A 106 -3.74 -5.84 1.85
CA LYS A 106 -5.17 -6.14 1.85
C LYS A 106 -5.93 -4.86 1.52
N TYR A 107 -6.70 -4.91 0.45
CA TYR A 107 -7.69 -3.91 0.07
C TYR A 107 -9.08 -4.46 0.42
N GLN A 108 -9.86 -3.69 1.17
CA GLN A 108 -11.26 -4.00 1.44
C GLN A 108 -12.16 -3.01 0.72
N PHE A 109 -13.23 -3.52 0.12
CA PHE A 109 -14.14 -2.77 -0.73
C PHE A 109 -15.50 -2.60 -0.07
N GLU A 110 -16.10 -1.44 -0.28
CA GLU A 110 -17.49 -1.14 0.06
C GLU A 110 -18.07 -0.26 -1.06
N ASN A 111 -19.24 -0.64 -1.59
CA ASN A 111 -19.92 0.10 -2.68
C ASN A 111 -19.02 0.41 -3.89
N GLY A 112 -18.13 -0.53 -4.25
CA GLY A 112 -17.21 -0.38 -5.38
C GLY A 112 -16.03 0.58 -5.15
N LYS A 113 -15.80 1.00 -3.90
CA LYS A 113 -14.68 1.86 -3.49
C LYS A 113 -13.79 1.15 -2.47
N ILE A 114 -12.51 1.49 -2.46
CA ILE A 114 -11.56 1.01 -1.46
C ILE A 114 -11.87 1.71 -0.13
N LYS A 115 -12.33 0.94 0.84
CA LYS A 115 -12.72 1.39 2.18
C LYS A 115 -11.62 1.20 3.21
N MET A 116 -10.71 0.25 2.98
CA MET A 116 -9.52 0.07 3.81
C MET A 116 -8.35 -0.47 2.99
N LEU A 117 -7.15 -0.01 3.33
CA LEU A 117 -5.86 -0.55 2.89
C LEU A 117 -5.00 -0.92 4.11
N GLN A 118 -4.51 -2.15 4.16
CA GLN A 118 -3.63 -2.66 5.22
C GLN A 118 -2.45 -3.43 4.64
N PRO A 119 -1.24 -2.85 4.66
CA PRO A 119 -0.01 -3.56 4.37
C PRO A 119 0.40 -4.53 5.49
N PHE A 120 0.91 -5.69 5.09
CA PHE A 120 1.51 -6.74 5.90
C PHE A 120 2.93 -6.97 5.38
N TYR A 121 3.87 -6.20 5.90
CA TYR A 121 5.28 -6.43 5.64
C TYR A 121 5.76 -7.69 6.35
N PHE A 122 6.50 -8.55 5.65
CA PHE A 122 6.97 -9.81 6.21
C PHE A 122 7.91 -9.60 7.42
N ASP A 123 8.78 -8.60 7.36
CA ASP A 123 9.74 -8.29 8.44
C ASP A 123 9.77 -6.78 8.75
N THR A 124 8.87 -6.36 9.64
CA THR A 124 8.82 -4.95 10.09
C THR A 124 10.00 -4.55 10.96
N ALA A 125 10.68 -5.50 11.63
CA ALA A 125 11.87 -5.20 12.43
C ALA A 125 13.04 -4.83 11.53
N TYR A 126 13.28 -5.62 10.48
CA TYR A 126 14.26 -5.32 9.45
C TYR A 126 13.94 -4.02 8.71
N LEU A 127 12.69 -3.82 8.28
CA LEU A 127 12.30 -2.56 7.62
C LEU A 127 12.53 -1.34 8.51
N ARG A 128 12.25 -1.42 9.81
CA ARG A 128 12.55 -0.33 10.75
C ARG A 128 14.05 -0.01 10.79
N GLU A 129 14.91 -1.03 10.81
CA GLU A 129 16.38 -0.83 10.78
C GLU A 129 16.89 -0.24 9.46
N VAL A 130 16.20 -0.53 8.36
CA VAL A 130 16.47 0.05 7.05
C VAL A 130 16.01 1.51 7.00
N ILE A 131 14.86 1.85 7.56
CA ILE A 131 14.34 3.22 7.52
C ILE A 131 15.16 4.17 8.41
N GLY A 132 15.62 3.70 9.59
CA GLY A 132 16.25 4.54 10.61
C GLY A 132 15.25 5.42 11.35
#